data_AF-A0A7S7EWS3-F1
#
_entry.id   AF-A0A7S7EWS3-F1
#
_cell.length_a   1.000
_cell.length_b   1.000
_cell.length_c   1.000
_cell.angle_alpha   90.00
_cell.angle_beta   90.00
_cell.angle_gamma   90.00
#
_symmetry.space_group_name_H-M   'P 1'
#
loop_
_entity.id
_entity.type
_entity.pdbx_description
1 polymer ?
#
loop_
_entity_poly.entity_id
_entity_poly.type
_entity_poly.pdbx_seq_one_letter_code
_entity_poly.pdbx_strand_id
1 'polypeptide(L)'
;MTDAGIKKLLGVLLRNKEIAYSLLSAFKAEDMERGILAIPESMINRDFKMLIMDKASPFLNDYLMTFQQNSIYMELDGNAKQLGRIKAMLMLTFDRFEFQNGTHRMTFTYHEDIKSEGNFVQSMAVKAAGLKGSYLQTAAEMAKLGWLSVTKDTLVIDIDAHDIAEKIPPSLELDYLSCEDGILKFKFMIH
;
A
#
# COMPACT_ATOMS: atom_id res chain seq x y z
N MET A 1 -9.00 -24.61 -13.86
CA MET A 1 -7.62 -24.18 -14.20
C MET A 1 -7.02 -25.14 -15.21
N THR A 2 -6.37 -24.66 -16.28
CA THR A 2 -5.72 -25.52 -17.29
C THR A 2 -4.29 -25.92 -16.87
N ASP A 3 -3.81 -27.05 -17.37
CA ASP A 3 -2.48 -27.62 -17.08
C ASP A 3 -1.32 -26.63 -17.39
N ALA A 4 -1.50 -25.77 -18.40
CA ALA A 4 -0.55 -24.72 -18.73
C ALA A 4 -0.49 -23.58 -17.68
N GLY A 5 -1.63 -23.22 -17.09
CA GLY A 5 -1.70 -22.22 -16.02
C GLY A 5 -1.02 -22.71 -14.74
N ILE A 6 -1.20 -23.99 -14.41
CA ILE A 6 -0.56 -24.64 -13.26
C ILE A 6 0.97 -24.68 -13.43
N LYS A 7 1.46 -25.08 -14.61
CA LYS A 7 2.91 -25.07 -14.91
C LYS A 7 3.52 -23.68 -14.83
N LYS A 8 2.81 -22.65 -15.29
CA LYS A 8 3.28 -21.26 -15.21
C LYS A 8 3.32 -20.76 -13.76
N LEU A 9 2.28 -21.03 -12.98
CA LEU A 9 2.22 -20.70 -11.56
C LEU A 9 3.33 -21.41 -10.77
N LEU A 10 3.49 -22.73 -10.96
CA LEU A 10 4.58 -23.51 -10.36
C LEU A 10 5.94 -22.98 -10.78
N GLY A 11 6.12 -22.60 -12.04
CA GLY A 11 7.37 -22.00 -12.52
C GLY A 11 7.68 -20.62 -11.92
N VAL A 12 6.67 -19.87 -11.50
CA VAL A 12 6.84 -18.60 -10.77
C VAL A 12 7.14 -18.86 -9.30
N LEU A 13 6.41 -19.78 -8.67
CA LEU A 13 6.62 -20.19 -7.28
C LEU A 13 8.01 -20.79 -7.08
N LEU A 14 8.47 -21.64 -7.99
CA LEU A 14 9.81 -22.26 -7.92
C LEU A 14 10.93 -21.23 -8.10
N ARG A 15 10.76 -20.26 -9.00
CA ARG A 15 11.75 -19.19 -9.23
C ARG A 15 11.86 -18.21 -8.07
N ASN A 16 10.78 -18.05 -7.31
CA ASN A 16 10.70 -17.13 -6.18
C ASN A 16 10.43 -17.89 -4.88
N LYS A 17 10.93 -19.13 -4.76
CA LYS A 17 10.54 -20.06 -3.70
C LYS A 17 10.66 -19.48 -2.29
N GLU A 18 11.71 -18.73 -2.00
CA GLU A 18 11.92 -18.15 -0.67
C GLU A 18 10.87 -17.08 -0.35
N ILE A 19 10.54 -16.24 -1.35
CA ILE A 19 9.48 -15.23 -1.22
C ILE A 19 8.13 -15.93 -1.12
N ALA A 20 7.87 -16.92 -1.97
CA ALA A 20 6.63 -17.69 -1.94
C ALA A 20 6.43 -18.42 -0.60
N TYR A 21 7.48 -19.03 -0.04
CA TYR A 21 7.43 -19.66 1.28
C TYR A 21 7.24 -18.64 2.39
N SER A 22 7.93 -17.49 2.37
CA SER A 22 7.72 -16.43 3.36
C SER A 22 6.29 -15.92 3.33
N LEU A 23 5.77 -15.65 2.14
CA LEU A 23 4.39 -15.18 1.96
C LEU A 23 3.37 -16.23 2.40
N LEU A 24 3.54 -17.48 1.98
CA LEU A 24 2.64 -18.57 2.38
C LEU A 24 2.72 -18.86 3.89
N SER A 25 3.90 -18.70 4.50
CA SER A 25 4.07 -18.91 5.94
C SER A 25 3.39 -17.85 6.81
N ALA A 26 3.10 -16.67 6.23
CA ALA A 26 2.36 -15.63 6.90
C ALA A 26 0.85 -15.90 6.95
N PHE A 27 0.33 -16.79 6.08
CA PHE A 27 -1.08 -17.16 6.04
C PHE A 27 -1.34 -18.42 6.86
N LYS A 28 -2.16 -18.30 7.91
CA LYS A 28 -2.57 -19.44 8.74
C LYS A 28 -3.61 -20.28 8.00
N ALA A 29 -3.51 -21.60 8.15
CA ALA A 29 -4.45 -22.51 7.51
C ALA A 29 -5.89 -22.26 7.97
N GLU A 30 -6.10 -21.97 9.27
CA GLU A 30 -7.45 -21.72 9.80
C GLU A 30 -8.08 -20.44 9.22
N ASP A 31 -7.26 -19.41 8.96
CA ASP A 31 -7.72 -18.17 8.35
C ASP A 31 -8.11 -18.43 6.88
N MET A 32 -7.26 -19.15 6.14
CA MET A 32 -7.53 -19.51 4.75
C MET A 32 -8.78 -20.38 4.57
N GLU A 33 -9.01 -21.35 5.46
CA GLU A 33 -10.23 -22.19 5.46
C GLU A 33 -11.50 -21.37 5.71
N ARG A 34 -11.39 -20.27 6.46
CA ARG A 34 -12.49 -19.34 6.72
C ARG A 34 -12.67 -18.30 5.63
N GLY A 35 -11.85 -18.36 4.58
CA GLY A 35 -11.83 -17.35 3.53
C GLY A 35 -11.28 -16.01 4.05
N ILE A 36 -10.35 -16.02 5.00
CA ILE A 36 -9.72 -14.81 5.55
C ILE A 36 -8.29 -14.70 5.01
N LEU A 37 -8.00 -13.55 4.40
CA LEU A 37 -6.67 -13.11 4.04
C LEU A 37 -6.15 -12.18 5.13
N ALA A 38 -5.24 -12.70 5.96
CA ALA A 38 -4.57 -11.94 7.02
C ALA A 38 -3.19 -11.49 6.55
N ILE A 39 -2.98 -10.18 6.40
CA ILE A 39 -1.72 -9.57 5.97
C ILE A 39 -1.04 -8.96 7.20
N PRO A 40 -0.01 -9.60 7.76
CA PRO A 40 0.73 -9.02 8.88
C PRO A 40 1.65 -7.89 8.40
N GLU A 41 1.89 -6.90 9.26
CA GLU A 41 2.80 -5.79 8.97
C GLU A 41 4.22 -6.27 8.60
N SER A 42 4.67 -7.40 9.16
CA SER A 42 5.97 -7.99 8.85
C SER A 42 6.10 -8.38 7.37
N MET A 43 5.00 -8.78 6.73
CA MET A 43 5.01 -9.08 5.30
C MET A 43 5.39 -7.83 4.50
N ILE A 44 4.88 -6.67 4.88
CA ILE A 44 5.13 -5.41 4.18
C ILE A 44 6.50 -4.84 4.57
N ASN A 45 6.81 -4.81 5.87
CA ASN A 45 8.01 -4.17 6.42
C ASN A 45 9.28 -5.00 6.26
N ARG A 46 9.18 -6.29 5.94
CA ARG A 46 10.34 -7.17 5.77
C ARG A 46 10.30 -7.86 4.41
N ASP A 47 9.24 -8.60 4.14
CA ASP A 47 9.21 -9.52 3.00
C ASP A 47 9.07 -8.77 1.66
N PHE A 48 8.28 -7.68 1.63
CA PHE A 48 8.11 -6.80 0.48
C PHE A 48 9.00 -5.55 0.49
N LYS A 49 9.78 -5.34 1.56
CA LYS A 49 10.54 -4.10 1.74
C LYS A 49 11.46 -3.79 0.58
N MET A 50 12.24 -4.76 0.13
CA MET A 50 13.13 -4.55 -1.03
C MET A 50 12.36 -4.22 -2.30
N LEU A 51 11.23 -4.89 -2.58
CA LEU A 51 10.44 -4.65 -3.79
C LEU A 51 9.80 -3.25 -3.80
N ILE A 52 9.36 -2.76 -2.64
CA ILE A 52 8.81 -1.42 -2.49
C ILE A 52 9.94 -0.39 -2.60
N MET A 53 11.04 -0.59 -1.88
CA MET A 53 12.18 0.33 -1.89
C MET A 53 12.86 0.44 -3.25
N ASP A 54 12.96 -0.64 -4.04
CA ASP A 54 13.53 -0.59 -5.39
C ASP A 54 12.78 0.40 -6.28
N LYS A 55 11.45 0.45 -6.17
CA LYS A 55 10.60 1.39 -6.92
C LYS A 55 10.57 2.79 -6.33
N ALA A 56 10.66 2.90 -5.00
CA ALA A 56 10.50 4.15 -4.27
C ALA A 56 11.83 4.87 -3.97
N SER A 57 12.98 4.21 -4.14
CA SER A 57 14.32 4.70 -3.78
C SER A 57 14.69 6.10 -4.28
N PRO A 58 14.19 6.62 -5.43
CA PRO A 58 14.50 7.99 -5.82
C PRO A 58 13.90 9.05 -4.90
N PHE A 59 12.91 8.68 -4.07
CA PHE A 59 12.11 9.59 -3.26
C PHE A 59 12.04 9.17 -1.78
N LEU A 60 12.32 7.90 -1.49
CA LEU A 60 12.16 7.28 -0.18
C LEU A 60 13.47 6.61 0.24
N ASN A 61 13.98 6.98 1.40
CA ASN A 61 15.13 6.36 2.04
C ASN A 61 14.73 5.13 2.84
N ASP A 62 13.60 5.22 3.55
CA ASP A 62 13.05 4.10 4.32
C ASP A 62 11.55 4.31 4.62
N TYR A 63 10.86 3.23 5.01
CA TYR A 63 9.52 3.29 5.58
C TYR A 63 9.28 2.23 6.66
N LEU A 64 8.26 2.49 7.47
CA LEU A 64 7.61 1.56 8.37
C LEU A 64 6.09 1.69 8.23
N MET A 65 5.39 0.56 8.11
CA MET A 65 3.93 0.50 8.07
C MET A 65 3.39 -0.27 9.28
N THR A 66 2.44 0.31 10.01
CA THR A 66 1.88 -0.27 11.23
C THR A 66 0.37 -0.35 11.12
N PHE A 67 -0.22 -1.45 11.60
CA PHE A 67 -1.66 -1.69 11.57
C PHE A 67 -2.25 -1.65 12.98
N GLN A 68 -3.03 -0.62 13.29
CA GLN A 68 -3.55 -0.44 14.64
C GLN A 68 -4.84 0.39 14.62
N GLN A 69 -5.80 0.02 15.49
CA GLN A 69 -7.00 0.82 15.76
C GLN A 69 -7.80 1.22 14.50
N ASN A 70 -7.96 0.29 13.57
CA ASN A 70 -8.66 0.49 12.30
C ASN A 70 -7.97 1.48 11.35
N SER A 71 -6.70 1.77 11.59
CA SER A 71 -5.89 2.67 10.77
C SER A 71 -4.58 2.03 10.33
N ILE A 72 -4.10 2.45 9.18
CA ILE A 72 -2.78 2.14 8.65
C ILE A 72 -1.90 3.36 8.89
N TYR A 73 -0.88 3.20 9.71
CA TYR A 73 0.13 4.23 9.94
C TYR A 73 1.31 3.98 9.01
N MET A 74 1.79 5.01 8.32
CA MET A 74 3.00 4.94 7.51
C MET A 74 3.96 6.02 7.97
N GLU A 75 5.12 5.60 8.44
CA GLU A 75 6.25 6.47 8.71
C GLU A 75 7.19 6.42 7.51
N LEU A 76 7.43 7.56 6.88
CA LEU A 76 8.24 7.69 5.67
C LEU A 76 9.45 8.56 5.97
N ASP A 77 10.64 8.06 5.64
CA ASP A 77 11.87 8.83 5.56
C ASP A 77 12.11 9.20 4.10
N GLY A 78 11.63 10.36 3.70
CA GLY A 78 11.69 10.84 2.33
C GLY A 78 12.93 11.69 2.05
N ASN A 79 13.35 11.71 0.79
CA ASN A 79 14.27 12.70 0.26
C ASN A 79 13.62 13.48 -0.88
N ALA A 80 13.00 14.59 -0.54
CA ALA A 80 12.35 15.45 -1.52
C ALA A 80 13.39 16.45 -2.03
N LYS A 81 14.10 16.10 -3.10
CA LYS A 81 15.12 16.92 -3.83
C LYS A 81 15.36 18.34 -3.30
N GLN A 82 14.43 19.28 -3.54
CA GLN A 82 14.58 20.70 -3.18
C GLN A 82 14.22 21.02 -1.72
N LEU A 83 13.40 20.20 -1.08
CA LEU A 83 12.95 20.32 0.32
C LEU A 83 13.88 19.59 1.31
N GLY A 84 14.83 18.80 0.80
CA GLY A 84 15.76 18.01 1.60
C GLY A 84 15.10 16.77 2.21
N ARG A 85 15.70 16.27 3.29
CA ARG A 85 15.19 15.11 4.02
C ARG A 85 13.93 15.48 4.80
N ILE A 86 12.93 14.63 4.68
CA ILE A 86 11.61 14.83 5.29
C ILE A 86 11.23 13.57 6.05
N LYS A 87 10.63 13.75 7.23
CA LYS A 87 9.89 12.73 7.95
C LYS A 87 8.41 12.98 7.77
N ALA A 88 7.70 12.02 7.18
CA ALA A 88 6.26 12.10 7.01
C ALA A 88 5.59 10.97 7.79
N MET A 89 4.55 11.30 8.55
CA MET A 89 3.67 10.33 9.18
C MET A 89 2.31 10.47 8.52
N LEU A 90 1.82 9.37 7.94
CA LEU A 90 0.49 9.28 7.34
C LEU A 90 -0.36 8.33 8.16
N MET A 91 -1.59 8.72 8.47
CA MET A 91 -2.61 7.85 9.04
C MET A 91 -3.71 7.68 7.99
N LEU A 92 -3.89 6.47 7.47
CA LEU A 92 -4.94 6.13 6.51
C LEU A 92 -6.02 5.31 7.21
N THR A 93 -7.28 5.63 6.93
CA THR A 93 -8.43 4.84 7.40
C THR A 93 -9.32 4.52 6.20
N PHE A 94 -9.70 3.26 6.03
CA PHE A 94 -10.63 2.88 4.97
C PHE A 94 -11.96 3.62 5.15
N ASP A 95 -12.34 4.38 4.13
CA ASP A 95 -13.67 4.96 3.98
C ASP A 95 -14.56 4.04 3.14
N ARG A 96 -13.99 3.52 2.03
CA ARG A 96 -14.67 2.57 1.15
C ARG A 96 -13.67 1.58 0.56
N PHE A 97 -14.06 0.31 0.51
CA PHE A 97 -13.30 -0.76 -0.14
C PHE A 97 -14.24 -1.49 -1.10
N GLU A 98 -13.94 -1.43 -2.39
CA GLU A 98 -14.71 -2.08 -3.44
C GLU A 98 -13.79 -3.03 -4.19
N PHE A 99 -14.02 -4.32 -4.06
CA PHE A 99 -13.26 -5.34 -4.77
C PHE A 99 -14.21 -6.46 -5.19
N GLN A 100 -15.05 -6.14 -6.18
CA GLN A 100 -16.09 -7.05 -6.67
C GLN A 100 -16.54 -6.65 -8.06
N ASN A 101 -17.05 -7.61 -8.84
CA ASN A 101 -17.71 -7.37 -10.12
C ASN A 101 -16.90 -6.51 -11.11
N GLY A 102 -15.57 -6.69 -11.14
CA GLY A 102 -14.68 -5.94 -12.03
C GLY A 102 -14.46 -4.48 -11.64
N THR A 103 -14.83 -4.09 -10.42
CA THR A 103 -14.46 -2.81 -9.81
C THR A 103 -13.50 -3.08 -8.65
N HIS A 104 -12.32 -2.48 -8.71
CA HIS A 104 -11.25 -2.64 -7.73
C HIS A 104 -10.75 -1.26 -7.28
N ARG A 105 -11.39 -0.70 -6.26
CA ARG A 105 -11.12 0.65 -5.76
C ARG A 105 -11.05 0.68 -4.25
N MET A 106 -10.08 1.45 -3.75
CA MET A 106 -9.92 1.72 -2.32
C MET A 106 -9.96 3.22 -2.09
N THR A 107 -10.81 3.65 -1.16
CA THR A 107 -10.90 5.04 -0.71
C THR A 107 -10.50 5.10 0.75
N PHE A 108 -9.58 5.99 1.07
CA PHE A 108 -9.12 6.25 2.42
C PHE A 108 -9.40 7.71 2.77
N THR A 109 -9.81 7.94 4.01
CA THR A 109 -9.55 9.23 4.65
C THR A 109 -8.12 9.22 5.17
N TYR A 110 -7.45 10.37 5.16
CA TYR A 110 -6.09 10.45 5.68
C TYR A 110 -5.77 11.73 6.45
N HIS A 111 -4.80 11.58 7.34
CA HIS A 111 -4.14 12.68 8.03
C HIS A 111 -2.63 12.58 7.82
N GLU A 112 -1.96 13.72 7.71
CA GLU A 112 -0.52 13.81 7.53
C GLU A 112 0.13 14.74 8.57
N ASP A 113 1.27 14.32 9.12
CA ASP A 113 2.19 15.15 9.89
C ASP A 113 3.56 15.08 9.23
N ILE A 114 4.01 16.23 8.68
CA ILE A 114 5.24 16.30 7.89
C ILE A 114 6.23 17.27 8.53
N LYS A 115 7.44 16.76 8.77
CA LYS A 115 8.55 17.50 9.40
C LYS A 115 9.75 17.49 8.48
N SER A 116 10.39 18.65 8.32
CA SER A 116 11.70 18.74 7.69
C SER A 116 12.77 18.35 8.69
N GLU A 117 13.74 17.52 8.27
CA GLU A 117 15.01 17.34 8.99
C GLU A 117 16.13 18.20 8.37
N GLY A 118 15.77 19.10 7.46
CA GLY A 118 16.68 19.99 6.77
C GLY A 118 17.07 21.23 7.57
N ASN A 119 17.84 22.12 6.94
CA ASN A 119 18.20 23.41 7.52
C ASN A 119 16.96 24.33 7.68
N PHE A 120 17.15 25.49 8.33
CA PHE A 120 16.07 26.44 8.56
C PHE A 120 15.30 26.83 7.29
N VAL A 121 15.99 27.03 6.17
CA VAL A 121 15.38 27.39 4.88
C VAL A 121 14.52 26.24 4.35
N GLN A 122 15.02 25.01 4.41
CA GLN A 122 14.27 23.80 4.03
C GLN A 122 13.05 23.58 4.92
N SER A 123 13.18 23.82 6.22
CA SER A 123 12.06 23.76 7.17
C SER A 123 10.96 24.77 6.84
N MET A 124 11.35 25.99 6.46
CA MET A 124 10.40 27.02 6.03
C MET A 124 9.76 26.68 4.68
N ALA A 125 10.51 26.10 3.75
CA ALA A 125 9.99 25.66 2.45
C ALA A 125 8.97 24.52 2.58
N VAL A 126 9.22 23.54 3.45
CA VAL A 126 8.26 22.47 3.79
C VAL A 126 6.99 23.10 4.34
N LYS A 127 7.07 23.92 5.39
CA LYS A 127 5.90 24.61 5.97
C LYS A 127 5.10 25.40 4.94
N ALA A 128 5.76 26.11 4.03
CA ALA A 128 5.11 26.88 2.98
C ALA A 128 4.40 25.99 1.94
N ALA A 129 4.96 24.82 1.62
CA ALA A 129 4.30 23.85 0.75
C ALA A 129 3.01 23.31 1.38
N GLY A 130 3.02 23.01 2.68
CA GLY A 130 1.83 22.58 3.42
C GLY A 130 0.72 23.64 3.55
N LEU A 131 0.99 24.91 3.23
CA LEU A 131 -0.05 25.95 3.18
C LEU A 131 -0.87 25.92 1.88
N LYS A 132 -0.36 25.29 0.80
CA LYS A 132 -1.01 25.23 -0.51
C LYS A 132 -1.98 24.05 -0.67
N GLY A 133 -1.93 23.09 0.26
CA GLY A 133 -2.66 21.84 0.20
C GLY A 133 -1.92 20.77 0.98
N SER A 134 -2.37 19.52 0.87
CA SER A 134 -1.63 18.42 1.47
C SER A 134 -0.36 18.10 0.68
N TYR A 135 0.67 17.65 1.38
CA TYR A 135 1.91 17.20 0.75
C TYR A 135 1.68 15.94 -0.06
N LEU A 136 0.81 15.02 0.39
CA LEU A 136 0.44 13.84 -0.37
C LEU A 136 -0.22 14.20 -1.70
N GLN A 137 -1.11 15.20 -1.72
CA GLN A 137 -1.72 15.69 -2.96
C GLN A 137 -0.66 16.24 -3.91
N THR A 138 0.24 17.09 -3.38
CA THR A 138 1.34 17.66 -4.18
C THR A 138 2.23 16.55 -4.78
N ALA A 139 2.57 15.53 -3.98
CA ALA A 139 3.37 14.40 -4.44
C ALA A 139 2.66 13.59 -5.53
N ALA A 140 1.35 13.34 -5.38
CA ALA A 140 0.56 12.62 -6.38
C ALA A 140 0.45 13.39 -7.71
N GLU A 141 0.21 14.70 -7.67
CA GLU A 141 0.16 15.58 -8.85
C GLU A 141 1.50 15.58 -9.61
N MET A 142 2.62 15.59 -8.87
CA MET A 142 3.95 15.51 -9.45
C MET A 142 4.25 14.14 -10.07
N ALA A 143 3.78 13.06 -9.42
CA ALA A 143 4.01 11.70 -9.88
C ALA A 143 3.15 11.32 -11.11
N LYS A 144 2.06 12.07 -11.37
CA LYS A 144 1.14 11.87 -12.52
C LYS A 144 0.65 10.43 -12.64
N LEU A 145 0.25 9.84 -11.51
CA LEU A 145 -0.20 8.46 -11.43
C LEU A 145 -1.68 8.38 -11.80
N GLY A 146 -2.02 7.78 -12.94
CA GLY A 146 -3.41 7.68 -13.42
C GLY A 146 -4.34 6.82 -12.55
N TRP A 147 -3.77 6.01 -11.67
CA TRP A 147 -4.48 5.14 -10.72
C TRP A 147 -4.58 5.73 -9.30
N LEU A 148 -4.01 6.92 -9.06
CA LEU A 148 -4.01 7.57 -7.76
C LEU A 148 -4.68 8.95 -7.85
N SER A 149 -5.73 9.16 -7.07
CA SER A 149 -6.35 10.47 -6.90
C SER A 149 -6.26 10.90 -5.44
N VAL A 150 -5.81 12.12 -5.21
CA VAL A 150 -5.61 12.64 -3.85
C VAL A 150 -6.25 14.01 -3.75
N THR A 151 -7.14 14.17 -2.78
CA THR A 151 -7.71 15.46 -2.37
C THR A 151 -7.10 15.87 -1.03
N LYS A 152 -7.61 16.94 -0.41
CA LYS A 152 -7.11 17.44 0.87
C LYS A 152 -7.08 16.40 1.99
N ASP A 153 -8.07 15.52 2.04
CA ASP A 153 -8.32 14.57 3.13
C ASP A 153 -8.69 13.16 2.65
N THR A 154 -8.81 12.95 1.35
CA THR A 154 -9.17 11.66 0.75
C THR A 154 -8.11 11.18 -0.24
N LEU A 155 -7.82 9.89 -0.19
CA LEU A 155 -6.92 9.17 -1.08
C LEU A 155 -7.73 8.07 -1.77
N VAL A 156 -7.77 8.06 -3.10
CA VAL A 156 -8.41 7.01 -3.91
C VAL A 156 -7.36 6.28 -4.72
N ILE A 157 -7.32 4.96 -4.56
CA ILE A 157 -6.51 4.05 -5.37
C ILE A 157 -7.48 3.29 -6.28
N ASP A 158 -7.38 3.54 -7.57
CA ASP A 158 -8.15 2.86 -8.61
C ASP A 158 -7.26 1.79 -9.26
N ILE A 159 -7.42 0.54 -8.83
CA ILE A 159 -6.60 -0.58 -9.31
C ILE A 159 -6.95 -0.88 -10.77
N ASP A 160 -8.18 -0.61 -11.22
CA ASP A 160 -8.62 -0.85 -12.60
C ASP A 160 -7.90 0.04 -13.62
N ALA A 161 -7.40 1.20 -13.17
CA ALA A 161 -6.56 2.08 -13.97
C ALA A 161 -5.11 1.59 -14.10
N HIS A 162 -4.75 0.44 -13.52
CA HIS A 162 -3.42 -0.16 -13.61
C HIS A 162 -3.47 -1.52 -14.33
N ASP A 163 -2.47 -1.84 -15.15
CA ASP A 163 -2.31 -3.11 -15.89
C ASP A 163 -2.38 -4.40 -15.04
N ILE A 164 -2.34 -4.28 -13.70
CA ILE A 164 -2.47 -5.43 -12.81
C ILE A 164 -3.93 -5.91 -12.71
N ALA A 165 -4.90 -5.04 -12.98
CA ALA A 165 -6.32 -5.38 -12.93
C ALA A 165 -6.69 -6.52 -13.90
N GLU A 166 -6.04 -6.58 -15.07
CA GLU A 166 -6.22 -7.68 -16.03
C GLU A 166 -5.86 -9.07 -15.47
N LYS A 167 -5.07 -9.12 -14.40
CA LYS A 167 -4.63 -10.36 -13.75
C LYS A 167 -5.52 -10.76 -12.58
N ILE A 168 -6.45 -9.89 -12.16
CA ILE A 168 -7.37 -10.18 -11.07
C ILE A 168 -8.43 -11.15 -11.60
N PRO A 169 -8.61 -12.32 -10.98
CA PRO A 169 -9.68 -13.23 -11.38
C PRO A 169 -11.04 -12.54 -11.22
N PRO A 170 -11.90 -12.51 -12.24
CA PRO A 170 -13.19 -11.80 -12.15
C PRO A 170 -14.15 -12.42 -11.12
N SER A 171 -13.90 -13.65 -10.68
CA SER A 171 -14.67 -14.30 -9.61
C SER A 171 -14.10 -14.08 -8.21
N LEU A 172 -12.98 -13.37 -8.07
CA LEU A 172 -12.43 -13.00 -6.78
C LEU A 172 -13.14 -11.76 -6.24
N GLU A 173 -13.77 -11.92 -5.08
CA GLU A 173 -14.30 -10.81 -4.30
C GLU A 173 -13.51 -10.68 -3.00
N LEU A 174 -13.25 -9.44 -2.57
CA LEU A 174 -12.64 -9.15 -1.28
C LEU A 174 -13.52 -8.18 -0.49
N ASP A 175 -13.67 -8.44 0.81
CA ASP A 175 -14.29 -7.52 1.77
C ASP A 175 -13.25 -7.12 2.81
N TYR A 176 -13.15 -5.83 3.13
CA TYR A 176 -12.36 -5.36 4.27
C TYR A 176 -13.01 -5.81 5.59
N LEU A 177 -12.22 -6.41 6.48
CA LEU A 177 -12.71 -6.85 7.80
C LEU A 177 -12.19 -5.95 8.93
N SER A 178 -10.87 -5.87 9.10
CA SER A 178 -10.26 -5.05 10.15
C SER A 178 -8.79 -4.73 9.89
N CYS A 179 -8.28 -3.74 10.62
CA CYS A 179 -6.88 -3.33 10.64
C CYS A 179 -6.48 -3.11 12.10
N GLU A 180 -5.96 -4.14 12.75
CA GLU A 180 -5.69 -4.13 14.19
C GLU A 180 -4.62 -5.16 14.55
N ASP A 181 -3.97 -4.97 15.70
CA ASP A 181 -2.97 -5.90 16.25
C ASP A 181 -1.88 -6.31 15.25
N GLY A 182 -1.42 -5.37 14.42
CA GLY A 182 -0.37 -5.61 13.42
C GLY A 182 -0.83 -6.41 12.20
N ILE A 183 -2.15 -6.60 12.01
CA ILE A 183 -2.72 -7.39 10.92
C ILE A 183 -3.81 -6.62 10.19
N LEU A 184 -3.71 -6.58 8.87
CA LEU A 184 -4.77 -6.13 7.96
C LEU A 184 -5.54 -7.37 7.44
N LYS A 185 -6.85 -7.43 7.68
CA LYS A 185 -7.68 -8.60 7.36
C LYS A 185 -8.69 -8.28 6.28
N PHE A 186 -8.77 -9.17 5.31
CA PHE A 186 -9.83 -9.20 4.31
C PHE A 186 -10.53 -10.55 4.33
N LYS A 187 -11.80 -10.57 3.98
CA LYS A 187 -12.49 -11.80 3.59
C LYS A 187 -12.34 -11.95 2.09
N PHE A 188 -12.06 -13.15 1.61
CA PHE A 188 -12.05 -13.46 0.19
C PHE A 188 -13.13 -14.51 -0.14
N MET A 189 -13.76 -14.34 -1.29
CA MET A 189 -14.71 -15.28 -1.86
C MET A 189 -14.30 -15.53 -3.31
N ILE A 190 -14.35 -16.80 -3.74
CA ILE A 190 -14.08 -17.20 -5.13
C ILE A 190 -15.33 -17.93 -5.61
N HIS A 191 -16.00 -17.35 -6.61
CA HIS A 191 -17.17 -17.93 -7.26
C HIS A 191 -16.81 -18.76 -8.50
#